data_AF-A0A1E3KG48-F1
#
_entry.id   AF-A0A1E3KG48-F1
#
_cell.length_a   1.000
_cell.length_b   1.000
_cell.length_c   1.000
_cell.angle_alpha   90.00
_cell.angle_beta   90.00
_cell.angle_gamma   90.00
#
_symmetry.space_group_name_H-M   'P 1'
#
loop_
_entity.id
_entity.type
_entity.pdbx_description
1 polymer ?
#
loop_
_entity_poly.entity_id
_entity_poly.type
_entity_poly.pdbx_seq_one_letter_code
_entity_poly.pdbx_strand_id
1 'polypeptide(L)'
;MSTITPFSFAALTPVHHIILDELVVSDPLSVLTLSLFRGFELEQGYERTRDALASTKTLSIGGSTSIDTLFELGGREYTRVCHSCAENPPACSSYNEYISTIYPRHYFVLFSSLKRVEIGFSALQASRTYHLNADRPDFEDDLVARIAFQTPADLKETIFHLDEDGVEYWHQVNTHLLHLIPREAVILLQGEVPNREELMASCDGTRVGRASFGRIGEELDIAWPNGERLRVFV
;
A
#
# COMPACT_ATOMS: atom_id res chain seq x y z
N MET A 1 -5.61 27.16 23.46
CA MET A 1 -6.02 25.97 22.68
C MET A 1 -5.21 24.80 23.21
N SER A 2 -5.86 23.71 23.61
CA SER A 2 -5.17 22.55 24.18
C SER A 2 -4.40 21.83 23.09
N THR A 3 -3.08 21.70 23.25
CA THR A 3 -2.21 21.00 22.31
C THR A 3 -2.53 19.51 22.35
N ILE A 4 -3.04 18.95 21.26
CA ILE A 4 -3.21 17.49 21.13
C ILE A 4 -1.81 16.89 21.08
N THR A 5 -1.45 16.16 22.12
CA THR A 5 -0.19 15.38 22.19
C THR A 5 -0.49 13.90 21.91
N PRO A 6 0.49 13.10 21.42
CA PRO A 6 0.34 11.66 21.25
C PRO A 6 -0.22 10.96 22.50
N PHE A 7 0.21 11.42 23.68
CA PHE A 7 -0.25 10.93 24.98
C PHE A 7 -1.76 11.18 25.24
N SER A 8 -2.30 12.27 24.70
CA SER A 8 -3.73 12.63 24.80
C SER A 8 -4.60 12.08 23.68
N PHE A 9 -4.05 11.85 22.48
CA PHE A 9 -4.81 11.38 21.31
C PHE A 9 -5.09 9.87 21.37
N ALA A 10 -4.07 9.07 21.70
CA ALA A 10 -4.21 7.61 21.83
C ALA A 10 -5.05 7.20 23.07
N ALA A 11 -5.57 8.16 23.83
CA ALA A 11 -6.20 7.91 25.12
C ALA A 11 -7.61 7.35 25.09
N LEU A 12 -8.43 7.65 24.08
CA LEU A 12 -9.87 7.49 24.31
C LEU A 12 -10.72 7.04 23.13
N THR A 13 -10.21 6.83 21.92
CA THR A 13 -11.11 6.51 20.81
C THR A 13 -10.57 5.48 19.82
N PRO A 14 -11.33 4.39 19.55
CA PRO A 14 -11.04 3.49 18.44
C PRO A 14 -11.01 4.27 17.12
N VAL A 15 -9.89 4.19 16.41
CA VAL A 15 -9.76 4.80 15.08
C VAL A 15 -10.44 3.87 14.09
N HIS A 16 -11.42 4.39 13.36
CA HIS A 16 -12.20 3.61 12.40
C HIS A 16 -11.68 3.76 10.96
N HIS A 17 -11.11 4.93 10.66
CA HIS A 17 -10.59 5.30 9.36
C HIS A 17 -9.21 5.92 9.56
N ILE A 18 -8.21 5.37 8.87
CA ILE A 18 -6.86 5.93 8.82
C ILE A 18 -6.59 6.33 7.39
N ILE A 19 -6.22 7.59 7.21
CA ILE A 19 -5.81 8.12 5.92
C ILE A 19 -4.34 8.45 6.03
N LEU A 20 -3.52 7.67 5.33
CA LEU A 20 -2.11 7.95 5.10
C LEU A 20 -2.04 8.63 3.74
N ASP A 21 -2.36 9.92 3.67
CA ASP A 21 -2.10 10.74 2.49
C ASP A 21 -0.88 11.61 2.77
N GLU A 22 -0.08 11.90 1.73
CA GLU A 22 1.22 12.58 1.78
C GLU A 22 1.57 13.13 3.17
N LEU A 23 2.28 12.34 3.98
CA LEU A 23 2.47 12.63 5.40
C LEU A 23 3.43 13.83 5.58
N VAL A 24 2.93 15.04 5.37
CA VAL A 24 3.68 16.28 5.54
C VAL A 24 3.62 16.72 6.99
N VAL A 25 4.78 16.96 7.61
CA VAL A 25 4.88 17.39 9.02
C VAL A 25 4.14 18.72 9.32
N SER A 26 3.80 19.51 8.29
CA SER A 26 2.99 20.73 8.43
C SER A 26 1.48 20.49 8.41
N ASP A 27 1.01 19.31 7.98
CA ASP A 27 -0.42 18.98 7.95
C ASP A 27 -0.85 18.42 9.31
N PRO A 28 -1.86 19.01 10.00
CA PRO A 28 -2.35 18.52 11.29
C PRO A 28 -2.81 17.06 11.29
N LEU A 29 -3.43 16.56 10.21
CA LEU A 29 -3.87 15.17 10.08
C LEU A 29 -2.67 14.23 9.91
N SER A 30 -1.67 14.65 9.15
CA SER A 30 -0.42 13.90 8.99
C SER A 30 0.38 13.87 10.29
N VAL A 31 0.44 14.97 11.04
CA VAL A 31 1.04 15.03 12.38
C VAL A 31 0.33 14.12 13.36
N LEU A 32 -1.01 14.08 13.33
CA LEU A 32 -1.80 13.17 14.18
C LEU A 32 -1.55 11.71 13.82
N THR A 33 -1.43 11.41 12.53
CA THR A 33 -1.19 10.06 12.03
C THR A 33 0.23 9.58 12.34
N LEU A 34 1.24 10.43 12.14
CA LEU A 34 2.62 10.16 12.60
C LEU A 34 2.69 10.01 14.13
N SER A 35 1.93 10.83 14.86
CA SER A 35 1.84 10.75 16.32
C SER A 35 1.19 9.46 16.82
N LEU A 36 0.28 8.86 16.05
CA LEU A 36 -0.33 7.58 16.35
C LEU A 36 0.74 6.48 16.36
N PHE A 37 1.60 6.44 15.34
CA PHE A 37 2.66 5.43 15.25
C PHE A 37 3.83 5.66 16.21
N ARG A 38 4.01 6.86 16.78
CA ARG A 38 5.04 7.11 17.81
C ARG A 38 4.92 6.21 19.03
N GLY A 39 3.73 5.71 19.34
CA GLY A 39 3.59 4.76 20.45
C GLY A 39 4.28 3.42 20.19
N PHE A 40 4.67 3.13 18.94
CA PHE A 40 5.52 2.01 18.59
C PHE A 40 7.02 2.28 18.70
N GLU A 41 7.45 3.53 18.84
CA GLU A 41 8.85 3.88 19.10
C GLU A 41 9.26 3.59 20.55
N LEU A 42 8.30 3.58 21.49
CA LEU A 42 8.53 3.43 22.92
C LEU A 42 7.76 2.22 23.47
N GLU A 43 8.41 1.35 24.25
CA GLU A 43 7.77 0.15 24.82
C GLU A 43 6.48 0.45 25.61
N GLN A 44 6.40 1.61 26.26
CA GLN A 44 5.25 2.01 27.08
C GLN A 44 4.01 2.40 26.24
N GLY A 45 4.19 2.74 24.96
CA GLY A 45 3.10 3.15 24.06
C GLY A 45 2.52 2.01 23.23
N TYR A 46 3.18 0.84 23.21
CA TYR A 46 2.89 -0.25 22.27
C TYR A 46 1.46 -0.77 22.37
N GLU A 47 1.09 -1.32 23.54
CA GLU A 47 -0.22 -1.97 23.75
C GLU A 47 -1.37 -1.03 23.41
N ARG A 48 -1.28 0.22 23.87
CA ARG A 48 -2.28 1.25 23.62
C ARG A 48 -2.42 1.59 22.14
N THR A 49 -1.30 1.69 21.44
CA THR A 49 -1.29 2.02 20.01
C THR A 49 -1.86 0.86 19.21
N ARG A 50 -1.44 -0.37 19.51
CA ARG A 50 -1.99 -1.58 18.90
C ARG A 50 -3.51 -1.65 19.10
N ASP A 51 -4.00 -1.42 20.31
CA ASP A 51 -5.42 -1.49 20.61
C ASP A 51 -6.23 -0.39 19.89
N ALA A 52 -5.66 0.81 19.74
CA ALA A 52 -6.27 1.90 18.98
C ALA A 52 -6.36 1.59 17.48
N LEU A 53 -5.35 0.90 16.92
CA LEU A 53 -5.31 0.50 15.52
C LEU A 53 -6.19 -0.71 15.21
N ALA A 54 -6.38 -1.61 16.19
CA ALA A 54 -7.15 -2.84 16.03
C ALA A 54 -8.61 -2.60 15.60
N SER A 55 -9.18 -1.43 15.90
CA SER A 55 -10.55 -1.05 15.50
C SER A 55 -10.66 -0.48 14.08
N THR A 56 -9.54 -0.27 13.39
CA THR A 56 -9.51 0.35 12.07
C THR A 56 -10.28 -0.53 11.09
N LYS A 57 -11.24 0.06 10.39
CA LYS A 57 -12.07 -0.62 9.37
C LYS A 57 -11.65 -0.25 7.96
N THR A 58 -11.09 0.94 7.79
CA THR A 58 -10.62 1.45 6.49
C THR A 58 -9.22 2.04 6.62
N LEU A 59 -8.33 1.66 5.72
CA LEU A 59 -6.98 2.19 5.59
C LEU A 59 -6.81 2.76 4.17
N SER A 60 -6.60 4.06 4.06
CA SER A 60 -6.33 4.73 2.77
C SER A 60 -4.83 5.03 2.66
N ILE A 61 -4.22 4.65 1.54
CA ILE A 61 -2.79 4.75 1.23
C ILE A 61 -2.65 5.67 0.01
N GLY A 62 -2.26 6.92 0.24
CA GLY A 62 -2.27 7.99 -0.76
C GLY A 62 -0.99 8.13 -1.57
N GLY A 63 0.20 7.89 -0.99
CA GLY A 63 1.48 8.16 -1.65
C GLY A 63 2.68 7.36 -1.12
N SER A 64 3.88 7.70 -1.60
CA SER A 64 5.13 6.98 -1.27
C SER A 64 5.42 6.95 0.23
N THR A 65 5.26 8.08 0.94
CA THR A 65 5.51 8.14 2.39
C THR A 65 4.60 7.20 3.18
N SER A 66 3.39 6.96 2.69
CA SER A 66 2.42 6.04 3.30
C SER A 66 2.84 4.58 3.14
N ILE A 67 3.32 4.23 1.94
CA ILE A 67 3.92 2.92 1.66
C ILE A 67 5.16 2.72 2.54
N ASP A 68 6.05 3.70 2.57
CA ASP A 68 7.28 3.65 3.37
C ASP A 68 6.98 3.51 4.87
N THR A 69 5.96 4.21 5.37
CA THR A 69 5.54 4.10 6.77
C THR A 69 5.05 2.70 7.11
N LEU A 70 4.19 2.12 6.28
CA LEU A 70 3.68 0.75 6.47
C LEU A 70 4.81 -0.29 6.30
N PHE A 71 5.73 -0.04 5.39
CA PHE A 71 6.92 -0.86 5.18
C PHE A 71 7.85 -0.85 6.40
N GLU A 72 8.16 0.32 6.96
CA GLU A 72 9.00 0.43 8.16
C GLU A 72 8.37 -0.25 9.39
N LEU A 73 7.03 -0.27 9.49
CA LEU A 73 6.30 -0.99 10.55
C LEU A 73 6.44 -2.52 10.43
N GLY A 74 6.40 -3.06 9.20
CA GLY A 74 6.69 -4.46 8.93
C GLY A 74 8.18 -4.80 9.07
N GLY A 75 9.04 -3.80 8.86
CA GLY A 75 10.50 -3.93 8.81
C GLY A 75 10.99 -4.47 7.47
N ARG A 76 12.25 -4.16 7.15
CA ARG A 76 12.89 -4.50 5.87
C ARG A 76 13.49 -5.89 5.90
N GLU A 77 13.32 -6.68 4.85
CA GLU A 77 14.06 -7.94 4.71
C GLU A 77 15.54 -7.67 4.43
N TYR A 78 16.41 -8.03 5.37
CA TYR A 78 17.84 -8.12 5.14
C TYR A 78 18.24 -9.59 5.03
N THR A 79 18.63 -10.00 3.82
CA THR A 79 19.43 -11.19 3.65
C THR A 79 20.84 -10.88 4.17
N ARG A 80 21.16 -11.28 5.40
CA ARG A 80 22.55 -11.26 5.84
C ARG A 80 23.31 -12.31 5.04
N VAL A 81 24.11 -11.87 4.08
CA VAL A 81 25.15 -12.74 3.50
C VAL A 81 26.15 -13.01 4.62
N CYS A 82 26.13 -14.22 5.19
CA CYS A 82 27.17 -14.67 6.10
C CYS A 82 28.52 -14.60 5.37
N HIS A 83 29.34 -13.60 5.66
CA HIS A 83 30.66 -13.44 5.03
C HIS A 83 31.60 -14.61 5.35
N SER A 84 31.40 -15.29 6.49
CA SER A 84 32.10 -16.53 6.86
C SER A 84 31.66 -17.74 6.02
N CYS A 85 30.60 -17.61 5.23
CA CYS A 85 29.98 -18.68 4.46
C CYS A 85 30.20 -18.52 2.94
N ALA A 86 30.90 -17.46 2.51
CA ALA A 86 31.26 -17.22 1.11
C ALA A 86 32.13 -18.36 0.52
N GLU A 87 32.82 -19.12 1.38
CA GLU A 87 33.67 -20.25 0.96
C GLU A 87 32.92 -21.61 0.95
N ASN A 88 31.74 -21.72 1.58
CA ASN A 88 30.93 -22.96 1.60
C ASN A 88 29.41 -22.67 1.59
N PRO A 89 28.81 -22.50 0.40
CA PRO A 89 27.40 -22.14 0.22
C PRO A 89 26.35 -23.09 0.84
N PRO A 90 26.50 -24.44 0.85
CA PRO A 90 25.38 -25.31 1.19
C PRO A 90 25.13 -25.48 2.71
N ALA A 91 25.99 -24.93 3.56
CA ALA A 91 25.89 -25.09 5.03
C ALA A 91 25.21 -23.91 5.74
N CYS A 92 24.91 -22.83 5.04
CA CYS A 92 24.31 -21.64 5.65
C CYS A 92 22.84 -21.53 5.25
N SER A 93 21.93 -21.76 6.19
CA SER A 93 20.57 -21.25 6.06
C SER A 93 20.69 -19.73 6.16
N SER A 94 20.57 -19.03 5.04
CA SER A 94 20.34 -17.59 5.07
C SER A 94 19.09 -17.34 5.92
N TYR A 95 19.28 -16.86 7.15
CA TYR A 95 18.17 -16.36 7.94
C TYR A 95 17.88 -14.96 7.42
N ASN A 96 16.69 -14.79 6.87
CA ASN A 96 16.18 -13.48 6.56
C ASN A 96 15.85 -12.80 7.90
N GLU A 97 16.59 -11.75 8.20
CA GLU A 97 16.35 -10.94 9.38
C GLU A 97 15.61 -9.69 8.93
N TYR A 98 14.43 -9.46 9.50
CA TYR A 98 13.72 -8.21 9.28
C TYR A 98 14.36 -7.14 10.18
N ILE A 99 14.61 -5.93 9.67
CA ILE A 99 15.15 -4.83 10.46
C ILE A 99 14.40 -3.55 10.09
N SER A 100 13.80 -2.89 11.08
CA SER A 100 13.25 -1.53 10.91
C SER A 100 14.33 -0.50 11.25
N THR A 101 14.34 0.62 10.55
CA THR A 101 15.27 1.72 10.85
C THR A 101 14.72 2.70 11.89
N ILE A 102 13.41 2.63 12.16
CA ILE A 102 12.67 3.58 12.99
C ILE A 102 12.13 2.88 14.24
N TYR A 103 11.57 1.69 14.08
CA TYR A 103 10.88 0.99 15.16
C TYR A 103 11.77 -0.09 15.80
N PRO A 104 11.65 -0.30 17.13
CA PRO A 104 12.48 -1.26 17.85
C PRO A 104 12.12 -2.72 17.57
N ARG A 105 10.97 -2.98 16.93
CA ARG A 105 10.40 -4.31 16.70
C ARG A 105 9.61 -4.35 15.39
N HIS A 106 9.36 -5.57 14.91
CA HIS A 106 8.46 -5.82 13.78
C HIS A 106 7.02 -5.93 14.25
N TYR A 107 6.13 -5.23 13.56
CA TYR A 107 4.72 -5.28 13.83
C TYR A 107 3.98 -6.00 12.71
N PHE A 108 3.00 -6.81 13.10
CA PHE A 108 2.17 -7.60 12.19
C PHE A 108 0.71 -7.46 12.65
N VAL A 109 -0.20 -7.51 11.68
CA VAL A 109 -1.66 -7.56 11.89
C VAL A 109 -2.13 -6.43 12.82
N LEU A 110 -1.59 -5.22 12.63
CA LEU A 110 -1.97 -4.04 13.41
C LEU A 110 -3.42 -3.64 13.19
N PHE A 111 -3.98 -3.93 12.02
CA PHE A 111 -5.35 -3.58 11.64
C PHE A 111 -6.25 -4.83 11.64
N SER A 112 -6.38 -5.50 12.78
CA SER A 112 -7.11 -6.78 12.87
C SER A 112 -8.60 -6.71 12.50
N SER A 113 -9.25 -5.54 12.58
CA SER A 113 -10.64 -5.33 12.14
C SER A 113 -10.78 -4.73 10.75
N LEU A 114 -9.69 -4.64 9.98
CA LEU A 114 -9.69 -3.96 8.69
C LEU A 114 -10.60 -4.68 7.70
N LYS A 115 -11.47 -3.90 7.07
CA LYS A 115 -12.40 -4.41 6.05
C LYS A 115 -12.08 -3.87 4.67
N ARG A 116 -11.46 -2.70 4.62
CA ARG A 116 -11.21 -1.99 3.37
C ARG A 116 -9.82 -1.39 3.33
N VAL A 117 -9.11 -1.59 2.22
CA VAL A 117 -7.93 -0.81 1.84
C VAL A 117 -8.29 0.07 0.65
N GLU A 118 -7.89 1.33 0.68
CA GLU A 118 -8.02 2.25 -0.46
C GLU A 118 -6.62 2.66 -0.90
N ILE A 119 -6.30 2.49 -2.18
CA ILE A 119 -4.98 2.78 -2.74
C ILE A 119 -5.14 3.90 -3.75
N GLY A 120 -4.56 5.05 -3.41
CA GLY A 120 -4.55 6.25 -4.23
C GLY A 120 -3.65 6.11 -5.44
N PHE A 121 -3.87 6.96 -6.44
CA PHE A 121 -3.07 6.96 -7.66
C PHE A 121 -1.58 7.22 -7.38
N SER A 122 -1.25 8.18 -6.51
CA SER A 122 0.15 8.48 -6.17
C SER A 122 0.85 7.33 -5.44
N ALA A 123 0.11 6.48 -4.71
CA ALA A 123 0.65 5.26 -4.12
C ALA A 123 1.00 4.22 -5.20
N LEU A 124 0.14 4.06 -6.23
CA LEU A 124 0.44 3.19 -7.38
C LEU A 124 1.63 3.71 -8.19
N GLN A 125 1.76 5.03 -8.35
CA GLN A 125 2.94 5.65 -8.96
C GLN A 125 4.23 5.36 -8.19
N ALA A 126 4.18 5.45 -6.86
CA ALA A 126 5.29 5.07 -6.00
C ALA A 126 5.64 3.58 -6.15
N SER A 127 4.65 2.69 -6.11
CA SER A 127 4.84 1.25 -6.34
C SER A 127 5.55 0.96 -7.67
N ARG A 128 5.11 1.60 -8.75
CA ARG A 128 5.76 1.49 -10.07
C ARG A 128 7.19 2.01 -10.08
N THR A 129 7.47 3.10 -9.35
CA THR A 129 8.83 3.65 -9.22
C THR A 129 9.75 2.65 -8.53
N TYR A 130 9.24 1.93 -7.53
CA TYR A 130 9.96 0.85 -6.85
C TYR A 130 10.17 -0.36 -7.75
N HIS A 131 9.17 -0.75 -8.54
CA HIS A 131 9.28 -1.82 -9.54
C HIS A 131 10.40 -1.56 -10.55
N LEU A 132 10.48 -0.32 -11.04
CA LEU A 132 11.46 0.09 -12.05
C LEU A 132 12.86 0.32 -11.47
N ASN A 133 13.05 0.16 -10.16
CA ASN A 133 14.34 0.33 -9.52
C ASN A 133 15.27 -0.85 -9.86
N ALA A 134 16.18 -0.61 -10.81
CA ALA A 134 17.09 -1.62 -11.35
C ALA A 134 18.00 -2.27 -10.30
N ASP A 135 18.27 -1.59 -9.17
CA ASP A 135 19.14 -2.10 -8.12
C ASP A 135 18.44 -3.13 -7.21
N ARG A 136 17.09 -3.16 -7.19
CA ARG A 136 16.29 -4.15 -6.47
C ARG A 136 14.93 -4.38 -7.17
N PRO A 137 14.85 -5.28 -8.16
CA PRO A 137 13.60 -5.57 -8.86
C PRO A 137 12.52 -6.16 -7.95
N ASP A 138 12.91 -6.89 -6.90
CA ASP A 138 11.97 -7.52 -5.94
C ASP A 138 11.45 -6.52 -4.89
N PHE A 139 11.83 -5.24 -4.97
CA PHE A 139 11.51 -4.25 -3.93
C PHE A 139 10.03 -3.91 -3.88
N GLU A 140 9.35 -3.86 -5.04
CA GLU A 140 7.90 -3.66 -5.08
C GLU A 140 7.16 -4.81 -4.37
N ASP A 141 7.49 -6.05 -4.71
CA ASP A 141 6.84 -7.22 -4.10
C ASP A 141 7.07 -7.25 -2.58
N ASP A 142 8.29 -6.97 -2.12
CA ASP A 142 8.59 -6.87 -0.69
C ASP A 142 7.75 -5.77 -0.02
N LEU A 143 7.69 -4.57 -0.61
CA LEU A 143 6.90 -3.45 -0.10
C LEU A 143 5.42 -3.80 0.05
N VAL A 144 4.82 -4.34 -1.01
CA VAL A 144 3.41 -4.69 -1.03
C VAL A 144 3.13 -5.86 -0.07
N ALA A 145 4.02 -6.84 0.04
CA ALA A 145 3.93 -7.92 1.02
C ALA A 145 3.95 -7.38 2.46
N ARG A 146 4.76 -6.36 2.78
CA ARG A 146 4.75 -5.74 4.12
C ARG A 146 3.45 -5.01 4.42
N ILE A 147 2.81 -4.40 3.43
CA ILE A 147 1.47 -3.83 3.60
C ILE A 147 0.49 -4.96 3.95
N ALA A 148 0.55 -6.07 3.21
CA ALA A 148 -0.31 -7.24 3.45
C ALA A 148 -0.13 -7.83 4.86
N PHE A 149 1.07 -7.81 5.42
CA PHE A 149 1.32 -8.21 6.80
C PHE A 149 0.59 -7.38 7.86
N GLN A 150 0.17 -6.16 7.52
CA GLN A 150 -0.64 -5.34 8.42
C GLN A 150 -2.15 -5.61 8.27
N THR A 151 -2.55 -6.26 7.18
CA THR A 151 -3.95 -6.56 6.86
C THR A 151 -4.36 -7.95 7.37
N PRO A 152 -5.64 -8.14 7.73
CA PRO A 152 -6.16 -9.44 8.12
C PRO A 152 -6.39 -10.32 6.89
N ALA A 153 -6.33 -11.65 7.07
CA ALA A 153 -6.47 -12.62 6.00
C ALA A 153 -7.87 -12.64 5.35
N ASP A 154 -8.89 -12.10 6.01
CA ASP A 154 -10.27 -12.01 5.53
C ASP A 154 -10.64 -10.61 5.01
N LEU A 155 -9.65 -9.86 4.50
CA LEU A 155 -9.85 -8.53 3.94
C LEU A 155 -11.00 -8.53 2.92
N LYS A 156 -12.00 -7.69 3.18
CA LYS A 156 -13.22 -7.70 2.37
C LYS A 156 -13.02 -7.00 1.03
N GLU A 157 -12.43 -5.82 1.01
CA GLU A 157 -12.42 -4.96 -0.17
C GLU A 157 -11.12 -4.19 -0.33
N THR A 158 -10.62 -4.11 -1.56
CA THR A 158 -9.57 -3.15 -1.94
C THR A 158 -10.10 -2.21 -3.03
N ILE A 159 -9.92 -0.90 -2.86
CA ILE A 159 -10.31 0.13 -3.82
C ILE A 159 -9.05 0.74 -4.42
N PHE A 160 -8.98 0.84 -5.74
CA PHE A 160 -7.90 1.46 -6.49
C PHE A 160 -8.42 2.72 -7.16
N HIS A 161 -7.70 3.83 -6.98
CA HIS A 161 -7.94 5.08 -7.67
C HIS A 161 -6.89 5.23 -8.77
N LEU A 162 -7.34 5.28 -10.02
CA LEU A 162 -6.52 5.45 -11.20
C LEU A 162 -6.91 6.76 -11.90
N ASP A 163 -5.94 7.48 -12.46
CA ASP A 163 -6.18 8.65 -13.31
C ASP A 163 -6.10 8.27 -14.81
N GLU A 164 -6.19 9.24 -15.72
CA GLU A 164 -6.32 9.04 -17.18
C GLU A 164 -5.28 8.10 -17.83
N ASP A 165 -4.11 7.95 -17.20
CA ASP A 165 -3.01 7.06 -17.62
C ASP A 165 -3.04 5.69 -16.90
N GLY A 166 -4.17 5.34 -16.28
CA GLY A 166 -4.33 4.18 -15.39
C GLY A 166 -4.03 2.82 -16.02
N VAL A 167 -4.01 2.72 -17.35
CA VAL A 167 -3.70 1.49 -18.08
C VAL A 167 -2.26 1.03 -17.86
N GLU A 168 -1.33 1.95 -17.61
CA GLU A 168 0.05 1.57 -17.36
C GLU A 168 0.30 1.02 -15.95
N TYR A 169 -0.72 1.05 -15.07
CA TYR A 169 -0.64 0.66 -13.67
C TYR A 169 -1.35 -0.66 -13.36
N TRP A 170 -1.79 -1.41 -14.38
CA TRP A 170 -2.41 -2.72 -14.18
C TRP A 170 -1.50 -3.72 -13.49
N HIS A 171 -0.19 -3.65 -13.75
CA HIS A 171 0.79 -4.46 -13.03
C HIS A 171 0.74 -4.19 -11.53
N GLN A 172 0.80 -2.91 -11.11
CA GLN A 172 0.73 -2.51 -9.71
C GLN A 172 -0.58 -2.96 -9.07
N VAL A 173 -1.72 -2.80 -9.76
CA VAL A 173 -3.02 -3.27 -9.29
C VAL A 173 -2.99 -4.78 -9.04
N ASN A 174 -2.43 -5.56 -9.97
CA ASN A 174 -2.29 -7.00 -9.81
C ASN A 174 -1.39 -7.37 -8.62
N THR A 175 -0.22 -6.73 -8.48
CA THR A 175 0.69 -6.97 -7.35
C THR A 175 0.00 -6.74 -6.01
N HIS A 176 -0.79 -5.67 -5.88
CA HIS A 176 -1.60 -5.42 -4.69
C HIS A 176 -2.69 -6.47 -4.46
N LEU A 177 -3.39 -6.92 -5.51
CA LEU A 177 -4.41 -7.96 -5.40
C LEU A 177 -3.83 -9.30 -4.94
N LEU A 178 -2.65 -9.68 -5.47
CA LEU A 178 -1.96 -10.92 -5.14
C LEU A 178 -1.54 -11.00 -3.67
N HIS A 179 -1.11 -9.88 -3.09
CA HIS A 179 -0.61 -9.83 -1.73
C HIS A 179 -1.68 -9.52 -0.69
N LEU A 180 -2.61 -8.60 -1.00
CA LEU A 180 -3.69 -8.22 -0.07
C LEU A 180 -4.81 -9.26 -0.04
N ILE A 181 -4.95 -10.05 -1.10
CA ILE A 181 -5.90 -11.17 -1.19
C ILE A 181 -7.33 -10.75 -0.78
N PRO A 182 -7.88 -9.62 -1.30
CA PRO A 182 -9.20 -9.17 -0.91
C PRO A 182 -10.30 -10.02 -1.57
N ARG A 183 -11.46 -10.12 -0.91
CA ARG A 183 -12.64 -10.77 -1.51
C ARG A 183 -13.26 -9.95 -2.64
N GLU A 184 -13.22 -8.63 -2.55
CA GLU A 184 -13.75 -7.72 -3.56
C GLU A 184 -12.70 -6.69 -3.96
N ALA A 185 -12.70 -6.29 -5.23
CA ALA A 185 -11.89 -5.18 -5.71
C ALA A 185 -12.73 -4.18 -6.50
N VAL A 186 -12.46 -2.89 -6.26
CA VAL A 186 -13.08 -1.77 -6.96
C VAL A 186 -11.98 -0.96 -7.63
N ILE A 187 -12.12 -0.70 -8.93
CA ILE A 187 -11.24 0.17 -9.69
C ILE A 187 -12.05 1.40 -10.06
N LEU A 188 -11.61 2.57 -9.62
CA LEU A 188 -12.17 3.87 -9.97
C LEU A 188 -11.18 4.53 -10.94
N LEU A 189 -11.56 4.59 -12.21
CA LEU A 189 -10.80 5.28 -13.25
C LEU A 189 -11.37 6.67 -13.41
N GLN A 190 -10.58 7.67 -13.06
CA GLN A 190 -10.85 9.05 -13.38
C GLN A 190 -10.33 9.34 -14.77
N GLY A 191 -11.18 9.93 -15.61
CA GLY A 191 -10.73 10.46 -16.89
C GLY A 191 -11.80 11.22 -17.67
N GLU A 192 -11.35 12.01 -18.63
CA GLU A 192 -12.22 12.69 -19.57
C GLU A 192 -12.78 11.71 -20.59
N VAL A 193 -14.11 11.68 -20.70
CA VAL A 193 -14.80 10.98 -21.78
C VAL A 193 -14.46 11.67 -23.10
N PRO A 194 -13.79 11.00 -24.05
CA PRO A 194 -13.43 11.63 -25.31
C PRO A 194 -14.68 12.04 -26.06
N ASN A 195 -14.66 13.22 -26.66
CA ASN A 195 -15.77 13.67 -27.48
C ASN A 195 -15.84 12.88 -28.81
N ARG A 196 -16.94 13.06 -29.56
CA ARG A 196 -17.18 12.32 -30.82
C ARG A 196 -16.07 12.53 -31.86
N GLU A 197 -15.42 13.68 -31.87
CA GLU A 197 -14.35 14.01 -32.83
C GLU A 197 -13.03 13.32 -32.44
N GLU A 198 -12.74 13.24 -31.15
CA GLU A 198 -11.59 12.52 -30.60
C GLU A 198 -11.70 11.00 -30.80
N LEU A 199 -12.91 10.45 -30.66
CA LEU A 199 -13.19 9.04 -30.97
C LEU A 199 -12.98 8.71 -32.45
N MET A 200 -13.27 9.65 -33.35
CA MET A 200 -13.03 9.45 -34.78
C MET A 200 -11.56 9.62 -35.15
N ALA A 201 -10.83 10.52 -34.49
CA ALA A 201 -9.39 10.71 -34.70
C ALA A 201 -8.53 9.52 -34.20
N SER A 202 -8.99 8.78 -33.18
CA SER A 202 -8.25 7.60 -32.69
C SER A 202 -8.32 6.40 -33.65
N CYS A 203 -9.26 6.39 -34.61
CA CYS A 203 -9.34 5.36 -35.65
C CYS A 203 -8.25 5.51 -36.72
N ASP A 204 -7.68 6.71 -36.89
CA ASP A 204 -6.67 7.02 -37.92
C ASP A 204 -5.22 6.78 -37.43
N GLY A 205 -5.05 6.12 -36.27
CA GLY A 205 -3.76 5.65 -35.76
C GLY A 205 -2.73 6.73 -35.41
N THR A 206 -3.11 8.00 -35.42
CA THR A 206 -2.19 9.15 -35.30
C THR A 206 -2.09 9.74 -33.90
N ARG A 207 -2.91 9.28 -32.94
CA ARG A 207 -2.72 9.53 -31.50
C ARG A 207 -2.41 8.23 -30.77
N VAL A 208 -1.13 7.99 -30.53
CA VAL A 208 -0.67 7.08 -29.46
C VAL A 208 -0.94 7.80 -28.15
N GLY A 209 -1.86 7.32 -27.30
CA GLY A 209 -1.87 7.81 -25.91
C GLY A 209 -3.16 7.83 -25.10
N ARG A 210 -4.36 7.54 -25.63
CA ARG A 210 -5.53 7.26 -24.77
C ARG A 210 -6.04 5.86 -25.07
N ALA A 211 -5.92 4.96 -24.10
CA ALA A 211 -6.58 3.66 -24.18
C ALA A 211 -8.09 3.92 -24.35
N SER A 212 -8.66 3.47 -25.46
CA SER A 212 -10.10 3.53 -25.64
C SER A 212 -10.78 2.78 -24.47
N PHE A 213 -11.90 3.29 -23.95
CA PHE A 213 -12.68 2.61 -22.91
C PHE A 213 -12.92 1.11 -23.18
N GLY A 214 -12.97 0.70 -24.45
CA GLY A 214 -13.11 -0.70 -24.87
C GLY A 214 -11.89 -1.62 -24.61
N ARG A 215 -10.75 -1.09 -24.17
CA ARG A 215 -9.53 -1.85 -23.82
C ARG A 215 -9.12 -1.69 -22.35
N ILE A 216 -9.94 -1.02 -21.55
CA ILE A 216 -9.68 -0.85 -20.11
C ILE A 216 -9.73 -2.21 -19.42
N GLY A 217 -8.68 -2.53 -18.69
CA GLY A 217 -8.53 -3.80 -17.99
C GLY A 217 -8.16 -4.99 -18.87
N GLU A 218 -7.85 -4.79 -20.17
CA GLU A 218 -7.40 -5.89 -21.05
C GLU A 218 -6.09 -6.54 -20.56
N GLU A 219 -5.22 -5.75 -19.92
CA GLU A 219 -3.95 -6.20 -19.34
C GLU A 219 -4.05 -6.47 -17.83
N LEU A 220 -5.24 -6.34 -17.23
CA LEU A 220 -5.43 -6.68 -15.83
C LEU A 220 -5.44 -8.20 -15.68
N ASP A 221 -4.32 -8.75 -15.24
CA ASP A 221 -4.27 -10.13 -14.76
C ASP A 221 -5.13 -10.24 -13.49
N ILE A 222 -6.15 -11.11 -13.53
CA ILE A 222 -7.11 -11.31 -12.44
C ILE A 222 -6.88 -12.64 -11.72
N ALA A 223 -5.68 -13.21 -11.81
CA ALA A 223 -5.29 -14.35 -10.99
C ALA A 223 -5.20 -13.95 -9.51
N TRP A 224 -6.35 -13.83 -8.84
CA TRP A 224 -6.46 -13.36 -7.46
C TRP A 224 -6.94 -14.46 -6.48
N PRO A 225 -6.07 -14.99 -5.62
CA PRO A 225 -6.52 -15.96 -4.63
C PRO A 225 -7.62 -15.31 -3.76
N ASN A 226 -8.79 -15.95 -3.63
CA ASN A 226 -10.00 -15.47 -2.90
C ASN A 226 -10.88 -14.38 -3.55
N GLY A 227 -10.57 -13.87 -4.73
CA GLY A 227 -11.40 -12.80 -5.27
C GLY A 227 -12.76 -13.29 -5.81
N GLU A 228 -13.83 -12.65 -5.32
CA GLU A 228 -15.23 -12.98 -5.61
C GLU A 228 -15.87 -11.97 -6.58
N ARG A 229 -15.39 -10.72 -6.59
CA ARG A 229 -15.99 -9.66 -7.40
C ARG A 229 -15.01 -8.55 -7.78
N LEU A 230 -14.94 -8.24 -9.08
CA LEU A 230 -14.32 -7.04 -9.61
C LEU A 230 -15.39 -6.04 -10.05
N ARG A 231 -15.24 -4.77 -9.65
CA ARG A 231 -16.05 -3.66 -10.15
C ARG A 231 -15.13 -2.61 -10.74
N VAL A 232 -15.41 -2.18 -11.96
CA VAL A 232 -14.69 -1.10 -12.62
C VAL A 232 -15.68 0.02 -12.88
N PHE A 233 -15.37 1.21 -12.36
CA PHE A 233 -16.12 2.43 -12.60
C PHE A 233 -15.23 3.39 -13.38
N VAL A 234 -15.82 4.02 -14.38
CA VAL A 234 -15.16 4.91 -15.33
C VAL A 234 -16.01 6.17 -15.49
#